data_AF-A0A923AKP9-F1
#
_entry.id   AF-A0A923AKP9-F1
#
_cell.length_a   1.000
_cell.length_b   1.000
_cell.length_c   1.000
_cell.angle_alpha   90.00
_cell.angle_beta   90.00
_cell.angle_gamma   90.00
#
_symmetry.space_group_name_H-M   'P 1'
#
loop_
_entity.id
_entity.type
_entity.pdbx_description
1 polymer ?
#
loop_
_entity_poly.entity_id
_entity_poly.type
_entity_poly.pdbx_seq_one_letter_code
_entity_poly.pdbx_strand_id
1 'polypeptide(L)'
;MILLVLLPAGCGGTVDIPATLRTPEVAGVVVEAVRLPDGGRAYRLADGTSADIPSQKEVLLGGEPLVSELLLAGTDPDGRRWVAGVSGDWPGRPPGCFLFPDQGRARDGWIETNGGFRLPKAADFYDSRDYPNDEFASDRGVFCLNERGEVTSYASL
;
A
#
# COMPACT_ATOMS: atom_id res chain seq x y z
N MET A 1 5.09 43.00 -32.16
CA MET A 1 5.14 41.53 -32.12
C MET A 1 4.66 41.12 -30.73
N ILE A 2 3.39 40.71 -30.63
CA ILE A 2 2.75 40.37 -29.36
C ILE A 2 3.00 38.87 -29.13
N LEU A 3 3.79 38.56 -28.10
CA LEU A 3 4.04 37.18 -27.66
C LEU A 3 2.87 36.74 -26.77
N LEU A 4 1.92 36.00 -27.35
CA LEU A 4 0.83 35.38 -26.62
C LEU A 4 1.35 34.06 -26.01
N VAL A 5 1.66 34.06 -24.72
CA VAL A 5 1.96 32.82 -23.98
C VAL A 5 0.63 32.24 -23.49
N LEU A 6 0.09 31.29 -24.26
CA LEU A 6 -1.00 30.42 -23.83
C LEU A 6 -0.39 29.30 -22.97
N LEU A 7 -0.47 29.43 -21.65
CA LEU A 7 -0.29 28.32 -20.71
C LEU A 7 -1.54 28.21 -19.84
N PRO A 8 -2.45 27.29 -20.18
CA PRO A 8 -3.30 26.74 -19.13
C PRO A 8 -3.29 25.21 -19.12
N ALA A 9 -3.05 24.72 -17.90
CA ALA A 9 -3.72 23.57 -17.29
C ALA A 9 -3.46 22.18 -17.88
N GLY A 10 -2.28 21.64 -17.59
CA GLY A 10 -2.17 20.21 -17.32
C GLY A 10 -2.56 19.92 -15.87
N CYS A 11 -3.86 19.84 -15.57
CA CYS A 11 -4.35 19.24 -14.32
C CYS A 11 -4.22 17.71 -14.41
N GLY A 12 -3.01 17.22 -14.67
CA GLY A 12 -2.65 15.82 -14.45
C GLY A 12 -1.86 15.78 -13.16
N GLY A 13 -2.46 15.28 -12.08
CA GLY A 13 -1.74 15.08 -10.82
C GLY A 13 -0.57 14.15 -11.11
N THR A 14 0.66 14.68 -11.03
CA THR A 14 1.86 13.86 -11.18
C THR A 14 2.01 12.99 -9.96
N VAL A 15 2.19 11.68 -10.16
CA VAL A 15 2.52 10.76 -9.07
C VAL A 15 3.91 11.11 -8.54
N ASP A 16 3.97 11.69 -7.35
CA ASP A 16 5.22 12.05 -6.67
C ASP A 16 5.68 10.90 -5.78
N ILE A 17 6.53 10.03 -6.33
CA ILE A 17 7.09 8.89 -5.60
C ILE A 17 8.35 9.34 -4.85
N PRO A 18 8.42 9.15 -3.52
CA PRO A 18 9.61 9.52 -2.76
C PRO A 18 10.81 8.64 -3.15
N ALA A 19 12.01 9.21 -3.08
CA ALA A 19 13.25 8.48 -3.40
C ALA A 19 13.53 7.31 -2.45
N THR A 20 13.05 7.39 -1.21
CA THR A 20 13.17 6.33 -0.21
C THR A 20 11.87 5.56 -0.13
N LEU A 21 11.95 4.27 -0.47
CA LEU A 21 10.81 3.35 -0.45
C LEU A 21 10.95 2.33 0.66
N ARG A 22 9.82 2.05 1.32
CA ARG A 22 9.68 1.00 2.33
C ARG A 22 9.13 -0.25 1.66
N THR A 23 9.94 -1.30 1.63
CA THR A 23 9.50 -2.61 1.14
C THR A 23 9.02 -3.42 2.34
N PRO A 24 7.76 -3.90 2.36
CA PRO A 24 7.29 -4.74 3.44
C PRO A 24 8.06 -6.06 3.46
N GLU A 25 8.52 -6.45 4.65
CA GLU A 25 9.01 -7.79 4.94
C GLU A 25 7.84 -8.72 5.28
N VAL A 26 6.75 -8.15 5.79
CA VAL A 26 5.50 -8.84 6.12
C VAL A 26 4.35 -8.08 5.45
N ALA A 27 3.53 -8.80 4.70
CA ALA A 27 2.29 -8.30 4.12
C ALA A 27 1.20 -9.37 4.21
N GLY A 28 0.04 -9.05 4.76
CA GLY A 28 -1.08 -10.00 4.79
C GLY A 28 -2.28 -9.52 5.59
N VAL A 29 -3.42 -10.19 5.37
CA VAL A 29 -4.68 -9.82 6.04
C VAL A 29 -4.69 -10.35 7.46
N VAL A 30 -4.90 -9.48 8.43
CA VAL A 30 -4.94 -9.85 9.85
C VAL A 30 -6.22 -10.63 10.16
N VAL A 31 -6.08 -11.84 10.68
CA VAL A 31 -7.20 -12.63 11.21
C VAL A 31 -7.22 -12.66 12.74
N GLU A 32 -6.10 -12.32 13.38
CA GLU A 32 -5.98 -12.20 14.83
C GLU A 32 -4.88 -11.19 15.20
N ALA A 33 -5.11 -10.41 16.26
CA ALA A 33 -4.13 -9.48 16.79
C ALA A 33 -4.17 -9.50 18.33
N VAL A 34 -3.06 -9.91 18.95
CA VAL A 34 -2.94 -10.05 20.41
C VAL A 34 -1.84 -9.12 20.92
N ARG A 35 -2.11 -8.43 22.04
CA ARG A 35 -1.10 -7.60 22.70
C ARG A 35 -0.12 -8.47 23.48
N LEU A 36 1.16 -8.24 23.28
CA LEU A 36 2.24 -8.92 23.98
C LEU A 36 2.57 -8.22 25.31
N PRO A 37 3.19 -8.93 26.29
CA PRO A 37 3.53 -8.36 27.60
C PRO A 37 4.49 -7.15 27.54
N ASP A 38 5.32 -7.07 26.52
CA ASP A 38 6.28 -5.96 26.27
C ASP A 38 5.63 -4.76 25.55
N GLY A 39 4.30 -4.81 25.35
CA GLY A 39 3.53 -3.81 24.64
C GLY A 39 3.54 -3.96 23.12
N GLY A 40 4.26 -4.94 22.58
CA GLY A 40 4.19 -5.32 21.16
C GLY A 40 2.88 -6.00 20.79
N ARG A 41 2.81 -6.53 19.57
CA ARG A 41 1.66 -7.29 19.07
C ARG A 41 2.08 -8.51 18.29
N ALA A 42 1.42 -9.63 18.56
CA ALA A 42 1.44 -10.81 17.71
C ALA A 42 0.25 -10.76 16.76
N TYR A 43 0.52 -10.94 15.47
CA TYR A 43 -0.48 -11.03 14.42
C TYR A 43 -0.49 -12.43 13.85
N ARG A 44 -1.70 -12.96 13.62
CA ARG A 44 -1.91 -14.12 12.74
C ARG A 44 -2.55 -13.62 11.45
N LEU A 45 -1.98 -14.04 10.33
CA LEU A 45 -2.40 -13.65 8.99
C LEU A 45 -3.26 -14.73 8.34
N ALA A 46 -4.02 -14.35 7.32
CA ALA A 46 -4.95 -15.24 6.64
C ALA A 46 -4.28 -16.43 5.92
N ASP A 47 -3.02 -16.28 5.52
CA ASP A 47 -2.17 -17.33 4.94
C ASP A 47 -1.59 -18.31 5.99
N GLY A 48 -1.86 -18.07 7.28
CA GLY A 48 -1.32 -18.84 8.39
C GLY A 48 0.02 -18.30 8.93
N THR A 49 0.62 -17.30 8.29
CA THR A 49 1.85 -16.66 8.78
C THR A 49 1.57 -15.95 10.10
N SER A 50 2.53 -15.98 11.01
CA SER A 50 2.50 -15.22 12.26
C SER A 50 3.63 -14.19 12.29
N ALA A 51 3.34 -13.01 12.82
CA ALA A 51 4.30 -11.91 12.89
C ALA A 51 4.23 -11.21 14.25
N ASP A 52 5.37 -11.16 14.94
CA ASP A 52 5.53 -10.43 16.19
C ASP A 52 6.15 -9.07 15.91
N ILE A 53 5.37 -8.03 16.18
CA ILE A 53 5.72 -6.64 15.92
C ILE A 53 6.02 -5.97 17.27
N PRO A 54 7.24 -5.45 17.49
CA PRO A 54 7.65 -4.87 18.77
C PRO A 54 6.84 -3.60 19.11
N SER A 55 6.90 -3.18 20.37
CA SER A 55 6.35 -1.87 20.78
C SER A 55 7.12 -0.69 20.18
N GLN A 56 8.44 -0.81 20.06
CA GLN A 56 9.31 0.20 19.46
C GLN A 56 9.28 0.11 17.92
N LYS A 57 8.43 0.95 17.32
CA LYS A 57 8.25 1.06 15.86
C LYS A 57 7.63 2.40 15.51
N GLU A 58 7.81 2.81 14.27
CA GLU A 58 6.99 3.85 13.65
C GLU A 58 5.64 3.25 13.23
N VAL A 59 4.55 3.92 13.56
CA VAL A 59 3.21 3.57 13.07
C VAL A 59 2.88 4.53 11.94
N LEU A 60 2.75 3.98 10.74
CA LEU A 60 2.43 4.68 9.51
C LEU A 60 0.93 4.55 9.22
N LEU A 61 0.55 4.98 8.01
CA LEU A 61 -0.77 4.86 7.37
C LEU A 61 -1.79 4.00 8.15
N GLY A 62 -2.92 4.62 8.52
CA GLY A 62 -4.08 3.95 9.13
C GLY A 62 -3.91 3.48 10.58
N GLY A 63 -2.69 3.45 11.12
CA GLY A 63 -2.43 3.08 12.51
C GLY A 63 -1.95 1.64 12.68
N GLU A 64 -2.15 1.08 13.89
CA GLU A 64 -1.90 -0.34 14.10
C GLU A 64 -3.01 -1.17 13.45
N PRO A 65 -2.68 -2.18 12.62
CA PRO A 65 -3.68 -2.93 11.89
C PRO A 65 -4.64 -3.68 12.80
N LEU A 66 -5.91 -3.62 12.45
CA LEU A 66 -7.02 -4.34 13.07
C LEU A 66 -7.32 -5.64 12.32
N VAL A 67 -8.17 -6.48 12.92
CA VAL A 67 -8.68 -7.68 12.24
C VAL A 67 -9.42 -7.28 10.96
N SER A 68 -9.18 -8.03 9.88
CA SER A 68 -9.64 -7.79 8.51
C SER A 68 -8.96 -6.64 7.75
N GLU A 69 -7.97 -6.00 8.36
CA GLU A 69 -7.10 -5.02 7.69
C GLU A 69 -5.84 -5.69 7.14
N LEU A 70 -5.20 -5.02 6.19
CA LEU A 70 -3.89 -5.42 5.69
C LEU A 70 -2.82 -4.92 6.66
N LEU A 71 -2.03 -5.86 7.19
CA LEU A 71 -0.75 -5.56 7.83
C LEU A 71 0.31 -5.35 6.76
N LEU A 72 1.03 -4.23 6.85
CA LEU A 72 2.34 -4.06 6.21
C LEU A 72 3.37 -3.76 7.31
N ALA A 73 4.49 -4.48 7.32
CA ALA A 73 5.56 -4.20 8.26
C ALA A 73 6.93 -4.51 7.66
N GLY A 74 7.96 -3.84 8.18
CA GLY A 74 9.34 -4.10 7.80
C GLY A 74 10.31 -3.13 8.47
N THR A 75 11.50 -3.06 7.90
CA THR A 75 12.56 -2.14 8.31
C THR A 75 12.84 -1.16 7.16
N ASP A 76 12.92 0.13 7.45
CA ASP A 76 13.29 1.13 6.46
C ASP A 76 14.81 1.10 6.17
N PRO A 77 15.30 1.79 5.12
CA PRO A 77 16.73 1.82 4.81
C PRO A 77 17.63 2.41 5.91
N ASP A 78 17.07 3.18 6.85
CA ASP A 78 17.78 3.73 8.01
C ASP A 78 17.82 2.76 9.20
N GLY A 79 17.24 1.56 9.06
CA GLY A 79 17.20 0.53 10.10
C GLY A 79 16.04 0.68 11.09
N ARG A 80 15.07 1.58 10.83
CA ARG A 80 13.92 1.79 11.71
C ARG A 80 12.79 0.83 11.34
N ARG A 81 12.24 0.17 12.36
CA ARG A 81 11.06 -0.69 12.20
C ARG A 81 9.81 0.15 12.01
N TRP A 82 8.94 -0.28 11.10
CA TRP A 82 7.67 0.39 10.83
C TRP A 82 6.54 -0.64 10.68
N VAL A 83 5.32 -0.16 10.92
CA VAL A 83 4.08 -0.89 10.66
C VAL A 83 3.05 0.04 10.03
N ALA A 84 2.19 -0.49 9.17
CA ALA A 84 1.02 0.20 8.66
C ALA A 84 -0.18 -0.76 8.67
N GLY A 85 -1.36 -0.20 8.95
CA GLY A 85 -2.64 -0.87 8.79
C GLY A 85 -3.39 -0.23 7.63
N VAL A 86 -3.72 -1.01 6.60
CA VAL A 86 -4.52 -0.51 5.47
C VAL A 86 -5.93 -1.05 5.60
N SER A 87 -6.86 -0.12 5.78
CA SER A 87 -8.27 -0.48 5.87
C SER A 87 -8.75 -1.04 4.54
N GLY A 88 -9.66 -2.00 4.60
CA GLY A 88 -10.55 -2.22 3.48
C GLY A 88 -12.01 -2.28 3.88
N ASP A 89 -12.39 -1.70 5.01
CA ASP A 89 -13.80 -1.68 5.36
C ASP A 89 -14.55 -0.59 4.55
N TRP A 90 -15.14 -0.98 3.42
CA TRP A 90 -16.13 -0.17 2.70
C TRP A 90 -17.23 -1.04 2.06
N PRO A 91 -18.46 -0.51 1.88
CA PRO A 91 -19.58 -1.26 1.32
C PRO A 91 -19.27 -1.82 -0.08
N GLY A 92 -19.56 -3.11 -0.28
CA GLY A 92 -19.39 -3.77 -1.59
C GLY A 92 -17.95 -4.09 -1.97
N ARG A 93 -16.99 -3.97 -1.04
CA ARG A 93 -15.60 -4.36 -1.27
C ARG A 93 -15.47 -5.84 -1.73
N PRO A 94 -14.66 -6.12 -2.77
CA PRO A 94 -14.18 -7.48 -3.03
C PRO A 94 -13.16 -7.95 -1.97
N PRO A 95 -13.21 -9.21 -1.51
CA PRO A 95 -12.23 -9.76 -0.57
C PRO A 95 -10.78 -9.56 -1.04
N GLY A 96 -9.89 -9.20 -0.11
CA GLY A 96 -8.47 -8.97 -0.41
C GLY A 96 -8.16 -7.59 -1.00
N CYS A 97 -9.14 -6.70 -1.14
CA CYS A 97 -8.92 -5.33 -1.60
C CYS A 97 -8.80 -4.33 -0.43
N PHE A 98 -7.93 -3.34 -0.60
CA PHE A 98 -7.61 -2.36 0.43
C PHE A 98 -7.53 -0.97 -0.18
N LEU A 99 -7.98 0.02 0.58
CA LEU A 99 -8.03 1.40 0.16
C LEU A 99 -6.72 2.07 0.56
N PHE A 100 -5.90 2.37 -0.43
CA PHE A 100 -4.72 3.19 -0.25
C PHE A 100 -5.10 4.64 -0.56
N PRO A 101 -4.91 5.59 0.37
CA PRO A 101 -5.17 7.02 0.11
C PRO A 101 -4.10 7.66 -0.80
N ASP A 102 -3.36 6.82 -1.51
CA ASP A 102 -2.11 7.11 -2.15
C ASP A 102 -2.21 6.80 -3.64
N GLN A 103 -1.59 7.66 -4.43
CA GLN A 103 -1.30 7.37 -5.82
C GLN A 103 -0.11 6.41 -5.91
N GLY A 104 0.08 5.78 -7.07
CA GLY A 104 1.26 4.95 -7.27
C GLY A 104 1.69 4.81 -8.70
N ARG A 105 2.76 4.05 -8.91
CA ARG A 105 3.30 3.69 -10.21
C ARG A 105 3.72 2.23 -10.22
N ALA A 106 3.35 1.50 -11.25
CA ALA A 106 3.87 0.15 -11.50
C ALA A 106 5.25 0.25 -12.15
N ARG A 107 6.23 -0.48 -11.60
CA ARG A 107 7.60 -0.49 -12.14
C ARG A 107 8.34 -1.77 -11.76
N ASP A 108 8.98 -2.41 -12.73
CA ASP A 108 9.96 -3.50 -12.51
C ASP A 108 9.51 -4.60 -11.52
N GLY A 109 8.23 -5.01 -11.59
CA GLY A 109 7.66 -6.02 -10.68
C GLY A 109 7.15 -5.47 -9.33
N TRP A 110 7.02 -4.16 -9.21
CA TRP A 110 6.55 -3.48 -8.00
C TRP A 110 5.45 -2.47 -8.30
N ILE A 111 4.72 -2.11 -7.26
CA ILE A 111 3.83 -0.96 -7.16
C ILE A 111 4.46 -0.02 -6.13
N GLU A 112 4.91 1.14 -6.57
CA GLU A 112 5.50 2.18 -5.72
C GLU A 112 4.42 3.22 -5.43
N THR A 113 4.15 3.53 -4.17
CA THR A 113 3.13 4.52 -3.78
C THR A 113 3.77 5.87 -3.40
N ASN A 114 3.01 6.96 -3.53
CA ASN A 114 3.46 8.28 -3.09
C ASN A 114 3.61 8.38 -1.55
N GLY A 115 2.94 7.52 -0.77
CA GLY A 115 3.23 7.32 0.66
C GLY A 115 4.55 6.58 0.94
N GLY A 116 5.28 6.18 -0.11
CA GLY A 116 6.60 5.57 -0.02
C GLY A 116 6.57 4.08 0.28
N PHE A 117 5.50 3.38 -0.07
CA PHE A 117 5.45 1.91 0.00
C PHE A 117 5.89 1.32 -1.34
N ARG A 118 6.59 0.19 -1.29
CA ARG A 118 6.97 -0.60 -2.47
C ARG A 118 6.39 -1.99 -2.32
N LEU A 119 5.24 -2.23 -2.95
CA LEU A 119 4.48 -3.47 -2.84
C LEU A 119 4.80 -4.40 -4.01
N PRO A 120 5.01 -5.71 -3.78
CA PRO A 120 5.33 -6.64 -4.86
C PRO A 120 4.15 -6.78 -5.81
N LYS A 121 4.40 -6.74 -7.11
CA LYS A 121 3.38 -6.93 -8.14
C LYS A 121 3.29 -8.42 -8.48
N ALA A 122 2.09 -8.98 -8.47
CA ALA A 122 1.87 -10.36 -8.89
C ALA A 122 2.19 -10.52 -10.39
N ALA A 123 2.60 -11.72 -10.79
CA ALA A 123 2.95 -12.01 -12.18
C ALA A 123 1.74 -11.84 -13.14
N ASP A 124 0.54 -12.04 -12.62
CA ASP A 124 -0.75 -11.92 -13.29
C ASP A 124 -1.46 -10.59 -12.96
N PHE A 125 -0.72 -9.58 -12.51
CA PHE A 125 -1.30 -8.27 -12.18
C PHE A 125 -2.11 -7.69 -13.34
N TYR A 126 -3.31 -7.23 -13.01
CA TYR A 126 -4.27 -6.65 -13.96
C TYR A 126 -4.67 -5.22 -13.55
N ASP A 127 -4.42 -4.24 -14.43
CA ASP A 127 -5.01 -2.89 -14.33
C ASP A 127 -6.19 -2.79 -15.29
N SER A 128 -7.39 -2.58 -14.72
CA SER A 128 -8.63 -2.46 -15.48
C SER A 128 -8.74 -1.22 -16.35
N ARG A 129 -7.87 -0.22 -16.14
CA ARG A 129 -7.97 1.09 -16.78
C ARG A 129 -7.10 1.24 -18.04
N ASP A 130 -6.24 0.26 -18.32
CA ASP A 130 -5.34 0.23 -19.49
C ASP A 130 -4.61 1.57 -19.73
N TYR A 131 -4.08 2.18 -18.66
CA TYR A 131 -3.36 3.45 -18.78
C TYR A 131 -1.94 3.22 -19.33
N PRO A 132 -1.50 4.02 -20.31
CA PRO A 132 -0.24 3.78 -21.03
C PRO A 132 1.04 3.98 -20.20
N ASN A 133 0.94 4.48 -18.96
CA ASN A 133 2.08 4.91 -18.15
C ASN A 133 2.25 4.17 -16.83
N ASP A 134 1.47 3.12 -16.57
CA ASP A 134 1.50 2.39 -15.29
C ASP A 134 1.27 3.30 -14.06
N GLU A 135 0.65 4.47 -14.23
CA GLU A 135 0.37 5.43 -13.16
C GLU A 135 -1.05 5.28 -12.59
N PHE A 136 -1.13 5.22 -11.27
CA PHE A 136 -2.33 5.06 -10.47
C PHE A 136 -2.69 6.41 -9.83
N ALA A 137 -3.10 7.39 -10.64
CA ALA A 137 -3.26 8.79 -10.21
C ALA A 137 -4.60 9.13 -9.51
N SER A 138 -5.40 8.15 -9.08
CA SER A 138 -6.61 8.44 -8.30
C SER A 138 -6.23 8.88 -6.88
N ASP A 139 -7.02 9.81 -6.34
CA ASP A 139 -6.98 10.21 -4.93
C ASP A 139 -7.35 9.07 -3.96
N ARG A 140 -7.97 7.98 -4.46
CA ARG A 140 -8.31 6.77 -3.70
C ARG A 140 -8.11 5.52 -4.56
N GLY A 141 -6.89 4.99 -4.52
CA GLY A 141 -6.56 3.71 -5.16
C GLY A 141 -7.07 2.53 -4.35
N VAL A 142 -7.70 1.57 -5.03
CA VAL A 142 -8.00 0.25 -4.47
C VAL A 142 -6.99 -0.74 -5.04
N PHE A 143 -6.17 -1.29 -4.16
CA PHE A 143 -5.25 -2.36 -4.50
C PHE A 143 -5.75 -3.67 -3.91
N CYS A 144 -5.85 -4.70 -4.75
CA CYS A 144 -6.20 -6.04 -4.32
C CYS A 144 -4.94 -6.90 -4.22
N LEU A 145 -4.80 -7.61 -3.11
CA LEU A 145 -3.63 -8.42 -2.81
C LEU A 145 -4.02 -9.90 -2.73
N ASN A 146 -3.13 -10.78 -3.18
CA ASN A 146 -3.27 -12.22 -2.96
C ASN A 146 -2.80 -12.61 -1.54
N GLU A 147 -2.91 -13.89 -1.20
CA GLU A 147 -2.49 -14.44 0.09
C GLU A 147 -0.99 -14.24 0.40
N ARG A 148 -0.16 -14.02 -0.63
CA ARG A 148 1.28 -13.76 -0.51
C ARG A 148 1.60 -12.27 -0.33
N GLY A 149 0.58 -11.41 -0.27
CA GLY A 149 0.76 -9.96 -0.17
C GLY A 149 1.22 -9.31 -1.48
N GLU A 150 1.07 -9.98 -2.62
CA GLU A 150 1.36 -9.40 -3.94
C GLU A 150 0.12 -8.72 -4.50
N VAL A 151 0.31 -7.54 -5.09
CA VAL A 151 -0.76 -6.78 -5.75
C VAL A 151 -1.17 -7.50 -7.03
N THR A 152 -2.44 -7.91 -7.09
CA THR A 152 -3.05 -8.61 -8.23
C THR A 152 -3.88 -7.71 -9.11
N SER A 153 -4.44 -6.62 -8.56
CA SER A 153 -5.15 -5.65 -9.38
C SER A 153 -5.21 -4.27 -8.77
N TYR A 154 -5.48 -3.28 -9.62
CA TYR A 154 -5.80 -1.92 -9.25
C TYR A 154 -7.19 -1.51 -9.79
N ALA A 155 -7.93 -0.76 -8.98
CA ALA A 155 -9.13 -0.04 -9.38
C ALA A 155 -9.15 1.36 -8.75
N SER A 156 -9.81 2.32 -9.41
CA SER A 156 -10.19 3.59 -8.80
C SER A 156 -11.63 3.51 -8.31
N LEU A 157 -11.91 4.07 -7.14
CA LEU A 157 -13.29 4.27 -6.67
C LEU A 157 -13.96 5.46 -7.34
#